data_AF-A0A316SND0-F1
#
_entry.id   AF-A0A316SND0-F1
#
_cell.length_a   1.000
_cell.length_b   1.000
_cell.length_c   1.000
_cell.angle_alpha   90.00
_cell.angle_beta   90.00
_cell.angle_gamma   90.00
#
_symmetry.space_group_name_H-M   'P 1'
#
loop_
_entity.id
_entity.type
_entity.pdbx_description
1 polymer ?
#
loop_
_entity_poly.entity_id
_entity_poly.type
_entity_poly.pdbx_seq_one_letter_code
_entity_poly.pdbx_strand_id
1 'polypeptide(L)'
;YAAIQGNGNSHGTSITINGGKISGELTAIYHPQYGEMTVNGGEIEGATAIEMRAGKLVVNSGTMIGNGDPFESDPNGNGATTLGAAVAAVQHTTKLDLSVEINGGTLQGARAFYQANLQNNGKEALEKISITLGKSAVYDGEIIVDSAEATIEDDQSTRYYMTLQQAVDAAEANGKTVVLLKDVEVGEAGSAATGLVVSGTLTVDFNGHTVSNKGTGFAIFVKGSEAKVIFVDSSEKQTGGIHGGSGGNNQALRVQDGANVEIYGGNYNVGVDAEGFGNSTVAISTDSVVYIYGGRFASEGEYEGKYFVLNIQQTTGAKGEFKVFGGTFVGQNPADGDDALGGSFVADGYEAFVSKAATDDSLAEYTVQKAQ
;
A
#
# COMPACT_ATOMS: atom_id res chain seq x y z
N TYR A 1 21.46 26.98 -17.54
CA TYR A 1 21.48 25.66 -18.21
C TYR A 1 22.07 24.57 -17.30
N ALA A 2 21.86 23.29 -17.62
CA ALA A 2 22.42 22.17 -16.86
C ALA A 2 23.91 21.94 -17.15
N ALA A 3 24.67 21.52 -16.12
CA ALA A 3 26.10 21.23 -16.26
C ALA A 3 26.32 19.88 -16.92
N ILE A 4 25.53 18.88 -16.54
CA ILE A 4 25.47 17.58 -17.22
C ILE A 4 24.06 17.39 -17.74
N GLN A 5 23.92 17.24 -19.06
CA GLN A 5 22.64 17.10 -19.71
C GLN A 5 22.64 15.87 -20.61
N GLY A 6 21.64 15.01 -20.42
CA GLY A 6 21.34 13.91 -21.32
C GLY A 6 20.26 14.23 -22.36
N ASN A 7 19.92 13.24 -23.18
CA ASN A 7 18.89 13.33 -24.22
C ASN A 7 18.03 12.08 -24.22
N GLY A 8 16.72 12.23 -24.02
CA GLY A 8 15.75 11.13 -23.93
C GLY A 8 15.68 10.22 -25.16
N ASN A 9 16.25 10.62 -26.30
CA ASN A 9 16.36 9.79 -27.52
C ASN A 9 17.72 9.10 -27.68
N SER A 10 18.62 9.22 -26.71
CA SER A 10 19.98 8.67 -26.77
C SER A 10 20.29 7.93 -25.47
N HIS A 11 20.16 6.60 -25.53
CA HIS A 11 20.25 5.70 -24.38
C HIS A 11 21.65 5.07 -24.22
N GLY A 12 21.84 4.33 -23.11
CA GLY A 12 23.06 3.57 -22.84
C GLY A 12 24.18 4.42 -22.23
N THR A 13 23.83 5.51 -21.54
CA THR A 13 24.82 6.35 -20.86
C THR A 13 25.29 5.68 -19.57
N SER A 14 26.56 5.88 -19.22
CA SER A 14 27.14 5.53 -17.92
C SER A 14 27.92 6.74 -17.39
N ILE A 15 27.53 7.24 -16.23
CA ILE A 15 28.09 8.44 -15.61
C ILE A 15 28.53 8.09 -14.18
N THR A 16 29.79 8.37 -13.86
CA THR A 16 30.33 8.18 -12.50
C THR A 16 30.95 9.48 -12.00
N ILE A 17 30.43 10.00 -10.89
CA ILE A 17 30.91 11.21 -10.23
C ILE A 17 31.65 10.78 -8.95
N ASN A 18 32.96 10.99 -8.91
CA ASN A 18 33.81 10.60 -7.77
C ASN A 18 34.15 11.76 -6.83
N GLY A 19 33.71 12.99 -7.14
CA GLY A 19 34.05 14.20 -6.41
C GLY A 19 34.00 15.46 -7.28
N GLY A 20 34.45 16.58 -6.73
CA GLY A 20 34.44 17.89 -7.39
C GLY A 20 33.18 18.71 -7.11
N LYS A 21 33.02 19.83 -7.82
CA LYS A 21 31.84 20.69 -7.76
C LYS A 21 31.17 20.76 -9.13
N ILE A 22 29.88 20.44 -9.20
CA ILE A 22 29.04 20.49 -10.40
C ILE A 22 27.94 21.51 -10.13
N SER A 23 27.98 22.64 -10.84
CA SER A 23 27.02 23.73 -10.66
C SER A 23 26.22 23.97 -11.93
N GLY A 24 24.89 23.82 -11.85
CA GLY A 24 23.97 24.29 -12.88
C GLY A 24 23.18 25.50 -12.41
N GLU A 25 22.76 26.34 -13.34
CA GLU A 25 21.92 27.51 -13.02
C GLU A 25 20.47 27.08 -12.71
N LEU A 26 19.94 26.12 -13.48
CA LEU A 26 18.66 25.47 -13.24
C LEU A 26 18.93 24.09 -12.64
N THR A 27 18.66 23.01 -13.36
CA THR A 27 19.05 21.66 -12.91
C THR A 27 20.56 21.46 -13.08
N ALA A 28 21.29 21.00 -12.07
CA ALA A 28 22.72 20.71 -12.23
C ALA A 28 22.96 19.50 -13.15
N ILE A 29 22.21 18.42 -12.91
CA ILE A 29 22.24 17.20 -13.71
C ILE A 29 20.82 16.87 -14.16
N TYR A 30 20.59 16.85 -15.47
CA TYR A 30 19.34 16.40 -16.07
C TYR A 30 19.54 15.08 -16.82
N HIS A 31 18.91 14.00 -16.35
CA HIS A 31 19.09 12.65 -16.88
C HIS A 31 17.75 12.07 -17.42
N PRO A 32 17.37 12.41 -18.66
CA PRO A 32 16.10 11.96 -19.25
C PRO A 32 16.13 10.60 -19.96
N GLN A 33 17.31 10.01 -20.17
CA GLN A 33 17.50 8.78 -20.94
C GLN A 33 17.60 7.54 -20.06
N TYR A 34 17.36 6.37 -20.65
CA TYR A 34 17.79 5.11 -20.06
C TYR A 34 19.33 5.02 -20.03
N GLY A 35 19.88 4.83 -18.84
CA GLY A 35 21.31 4.80 -18.54
C GLY A 35 21.56 4.73 -17.04
N GLU A 36 22.82 4.67 -16.63
CA GLU A 36 23.22 4.55 -15.24
C GLU A 36 24.06 5.75 -14.78
N MET A 37 23.78 6.22 -13.57
CA MET A 37 24.54 7.27 -12.91
C MET A 37 24.89 6.86 -11.47
N THR A 38 26.17 6.95 -11.11
CA THR A 38 26.64 6.73 -9.74
C THR A 38 27.33 7.97 -9.19
N VAL A 39 26.95 8.42 -8.00
CA VAL A 39 27.58 9.53 -7.26
C VAL A 39 28.27 8.98 -6.02
N ASN A 40 29.60 9.07 -5.97
CA ASN A 40 30.44 8.61 -4.86
C ASN A 40 30.93 9.75 -3.96
N GLY A 41 30.68 11.01 -4.33
CA GLY A 41 31.11 12.18 -3.57
C GLY A 41 31.04 13.47 -4.40
N GLY A 42 31.45 14.58 -3.78
CA GLY A 42 31.43 15.91 -4.39
C GLY A 42 30.26 16.76 -3.94
N GLU A 43 30.14 17.94 -4.55
CA GLU A 43 29.06 18.91 -4.34
C GLU A 43 28.34 19.14 -5.68
N ILE A 44 27.04 18.90 -5.71
CA ILE A 44 26.19 19.08 -6.89
C ILE A 44 25.14 20.12 -6.53
N GLU A 45 25.10 21.25 -7.22
CA GLU A 45 24.19 22.35 -6.90
C GLU A 45 23.49 22.89 -8.15
N GLY A 46 22.21 23.20 -7.98
CA GLY A 46 21.41 23.94 -8.95
C GLY A 46 20.10 24.37 -8.31
N ALA A 47 19.20 24.99 -9.07
CA ALA A 47 17.82 25.14 -8.62
C ALA A 47 17.22 23.76 -8.25
N THR A 48 17.55 22.73 -9.03
CA THR A 48 17.44 21.31 -8.63
C THR A 48 18.81 20.66 -8.83
N ALA A 49 19.31 19.88 -7.87
CA ALA A 49 20.66 19.32 -8.04
C ALA A 49 20.66 18.21 -9.10
N ILE A 50 19.78 17.23 -8.97
CA ILE A 50 19.65 16.12 -9.91
C ILE A 50 18.17 15.91 -10.24
N GLU A 51 17.83 15.88 -11.53
CA GLU A 51 16.51 15.42 -11.98
C GLU A 51 16.67 14.19 -12.89
N MET A 52 16.16 13.06 -12.39
CA MET A 52 16.05 11.80 -13.10
C MET A 52 14.66 11.70 -13.74
N ARG A 53 14.60 11.47 -15.06
CA ARG A 53 13.32 11.13 -15.73
C ARG A 53 13.26 9.69 -16.25
N ALA A 54 14.41 9.02 -16.33
CA ALA A 54 14.58 7.61 -16.68
C ALA A 54 15.99 7.14 -16.27
N GLY A 55 16.21 5.83 -16.27
CA GLY A 55 17.49 5.21 -15.93
C GLY A 55 17.66 4.96 -14.44
N LYS A 56 18.88 4.63 -14.04
CA LYS A 56 19.25 4.30 -12.66
C LYS A 56 20.18 5.34 -12.08
N LEU A 57 19.87 5.85 -10.90
CA LEU A 57 20.74 6.66 -10.06
C LEU A 57 21.08 5.91 -8.78
N VAL A 58 22.37 5.86 -8.44
CA VAL A 58 22.88 5.43 -7.13
C VAL A 58 23.69 6.56 -6.51
N VAL A 59 23.33 7.00 -5.31
CA VAL A 59 24.08 8.01 -4.53
C VAL A 59 24.69 7.33 -3.30
N ASN A 60 26.00 7.16 -3.29
CA ASN A 60 26.74 6.58 -2.17
C ASN A 60 27.20 7.63 -1.15
N SER A 61 27.53 8.84 -1.61
CA SER A 61 27.96 9.96 -0.77
C SER A 61 27.96 11.27 -1.57
N GLY A 62 28.32 12.39 -0.93
CA GLY A 62 28.36 13.73 -1.50
C GLY A 62 27.29 14.66 -0.93
N THR A 63 27.27 15.90 -1.42
CA THR A 63 26.27 16.92 -1.07
C THR A 63 25.49 17.33 -2.33
N MET A 64 24.17 17.28 -2.28
CA MET A 64 23.28 17.65 -3.38
C MET A 64 22.38 18.79 -2.88
N ILE A 65 22.39 19.91 -3.59
CA ILE A 65 21.76 21.16 -3.13
C ILE A 65 20.77 21.65 -4.20
N GLY A 66 19.49 21.62 -3.88
CA GLY A 66 18.39 22.22 -4.62
C GLY A 66 18.07 23.61 -4.10
N ASN A 67 18.60 24.64 -4.74
CA ASN A 67 18.49 26.06 -4.35
C ASN A 67 17.19 26.75 -4.82
N GLY A 68 16.33 26.04 -5.56
CA GLY A 68 15.08 26.63 -6.07
C GLY A 68 14.14 27.01 -4.93
N ASP A 69 13.76 28.29 -4.89
CA ASP A 69 12.80 28.85 -3.94
C ASP A 69 11.95 29.91 -4.67
N PRO A 70 10.61 29.77 -4.74
CA PRO A 70 9.80 28.69 -4.17
C PRO A 70 10.07 27.32 -4.81
N PHE A 71 9.66 26.27 -4.11
CA PHE A 71 9.53 24.95 -4.72
C PHE A 71 8.46 25.00 -5.82
N GLU A 72 8.80 24.50 -7.01
CA GLU A 72 7.91 24.43 -8.17
C GLU A 72 8.06 23.09 -8.88
N SER A 73 6.95 22.53 -9.35
CA SER A 73 6.96 21.28 -10.11
C SER A 73 5.75 21.19 -11.03
N ASP A 74 5.98 21.31 -12.34
CA ASP A 74 4.92 21.34 -13.36
C ASP A 74 5.16 20.29 -14.45
N PRO A 75 4.09 19.70 -15.02
CA PRO A 75 4.21 18.76 -16.12
C PRO A 75 4.76 19.44 -17.39
N ASN A 76 5.63 18.73 -18.11
CA ASN A 76 6.12 19.20 -19.40
C ASN A 76 6.43 18.05 -20.36
N GLY A 77 6.37 18.29 -21.66
CA GLY A 77 6.75 17.29 -22.67
C GLY A 77 8.26 17.16 -22.92
N ASN A 78 9.07 18.05 -22.33
CA ASN A 78 10.52 18.10 -22.51
C ASN A 78 11.18 18.97 -21.43
N GLY A 79 12.44 18.66 -21.09
CA GLY A 79 13.24 19.41 -20.13
C GLY A 79 12.95 19.08 -18.66
N ALA A 80 13.67 19.71 -17.76
CA ALA A 80 13.46 19.57 -16.32
C ALA A 80 12.10 20.16 -15.90
N THR A 81 11.49 19.56 -14.89
CA THR A 81 10.14 19.90 -14.38
C THR A 81 10.17 20.50 -12.99
N THR A 82 11.28 20.34 -12.26
CA THR A 82 11.31 20.57 -10.82
C THR A 82 12.35 21.63 -10.46
N LEU A 83 11.99 22.53 -9.55
CA LEU A 83 12.87 23.47 -8.84
C LEU A 83 12.76 23.23 -7.33
N GLY A 84 13.88 23.35 -6.61
CA GLY A 84 13.93 23.27 -5.14
C GLY A 84 14.13 21.86 -4.58
N ALA A 85 14.42 20.87 -5.44
CA ALA A 85 14.71 19.51 -5.01
C ALA A 85 16.22 19.21 -5.03
N ALA A 86 16.75 18.54 -4.01
CA ALA A 86 18.11 18.01 -4.10
C ALA A 86 18.17 16.87 -5.14
N VAL A 87 17.26 15.91 -5.03
CA VAL A 87 17.06 14.86 -6.04
C VAL A 87 15.58 14.76 -6.38
N ALA A 88 15.26 14.90 -7.66
CA ALA A 88 13.93 14.71 -8.22
C ALA A 88 13.90 13.45 -9.11
N ALA A 89 12.91 12.60 -8.91
CA ALA A 89 12.63 11.39 -9.69
C ALA A 89 11.23 11.52 -10.31
N VAL A 90 11.15 12.03 -11.54
CA VAL A 90 9.88 12.36 -12.19
C VAL A 90 9.82 11.68 -13.55
N GLN A 91 9.10 10.57 -13.66
CA GLN A 91 9.08 9.78 -14.90
C GLN A 91 8.56 10.63 -16.08
N HIS A 92 9.21 10.50 -17.23
CA HIS A 92 8.77 11.18 -18.47
C HIS A 92 7.57 10.47 -19.11
N THR A 93 6.97 11.08 -20.14
CA THR A 93 5.93 10.44 -20.99
C THR A 93 6.45 9.25 -21.79
N THR A 94 7.77 9.00 -21.81
CA THR A 94 8.36 7.81 -22.43
C THR A 94 8.13 6.55 -21.59
N LYS A 95 7.74 6.68 -20.32
CA LYS A 95 7.38 5.55 -19.41
C LYS A 95 8.49 4.51 -19.30
N LEU A 96 9.73 4.99 -19.37
CA LEU A 96 10.93 4.18 -19.18
C LEU A 96 11.15 3.94 -17.68
N ASP A 97 11.88 2.88 -17.39
CA ASP A 97 12.26 2.51 -16.03
C ASP A 97 13.02 3.65 -15.37
N LEU A 98 12.73 3.87 -14.09
CA LEU A 98 13.31 4.93 -13.28
C LEU A 98 13.64 4.36 -11.90
N SER A 99 14.92 4.24 -11.60
CA SER A 99 15.38 3.75 -10.31
C SER A 99 16.26 4.78 -9.63
N VAL A 100 15.99 5.04 -8.35
CA VAL A 100 16.85 5.87 -7.51
C VAL A 100 17.13 5.16 -6.19
N GLU A 101 18.41 5.02 -5.88
CA GLU A 101 18.93 4.43 -4.65
C GLU A 101 19.83 5.46 -3.96
N ILE A 102 19.43 5.94 -2.79
CA ILE A 102 20.23 6.86 -1.98
C ILE A 102 20.81 6.07 -0.82
N ASN A 103 22.08 5.69 -0.90
CA ASN A 103 22.76 4.93 0.14
C ASN A 103 23.31 5.83 1.26
N GLY A 104 23.71 7.07 0.94
CA GLY A 104 24.29 8.03 1.88
C GLY A 104 24.42 9.44 1.29
N GLY A 105 25.13 10.33 1.99
CA GLY A 105 25.34 11.72 1.58
C GLY A 105 24.39 12.71 2.26
N THR A 106 24.37 13.95 1.78
CA THR A 106 23.55 15.04 2.32
C THR A 106 22.74 15.69 1.20
N LEU A 107 21.41 15.57 1.28
CA LEU A 107 20.47 16.09 0.30
C LEU A 107 19.76 17.30 0.91
N GLN A 108 19.99 18.48 0.35
CA GLN A 108 19.53 19.77 0.86
C GLN A 108 18.63 20.46 -0.15
N GLY A 109 17.47 20.94 0.28
CA GLY A 109 16.57 21.74 -0.54
C GLY A 109 15.19 21.86 0.11
N ALA A 110 14.28 22.62 -0.51
CA ALA A 110 12.88 22.61 -0.06
C ALA A 110 12.33 21.17 -0.02
N ARG A 111 12.72 20.35 -1.01
CA ARG A 111 12.59 18.90 -0.99
C ARG A 111 13.97 18.25 -0.98
N ALA A 112 14.30 17.51 0.07
CA ALA A 112 15.52 16.69 0.05
C ALA A 112 15.38 15.57 -0.99
N PHE A 113 14.19 14.99 -1.11
CA PHE A 113 13.87 14.05 -2.17
C PHE A 113 12.45 14.28 -2.68
N TYR A 114 12.26 14.24 -4.00
CA TYR A 114 10.96 14.47 -4.61
C TYR A 114 10.68 13.44 -5.71
N GLN A 115 9.53 12.78 -5.63
CA GLN A 115 8.98 11.94 -6.68
C GLN A 115 7.50 12.26 -6.81
N ALA A 116 7.05 12.46 -8.05
CA ALA A 116 5.64 12.66 -8.40
C ALA A 116 5.33 12.16 -9.82
N ASN A 117 4.06 11.84 -10.06
CA ASN A 117 3.55 11.44 -11.37
C ASN A 117 3.03 12.65 -12.17
N LEU A 118 3.89 13.62 -12.45
CA LEU A 118 3.48 14.85 -13.13
C LEU A 118 2.84 14.59 -14.50
N GLN A 119 3.29 13.54 -15.19
CA GLN A 119 2.81 13.20 -16.53
C GLN A 119 1.51 12.42 -16.54
N ASN A 120 0.92 12.15 -15.37
CA ASN A 120 -0.27 11.32 -15.22
C ASN A 120 -0.12 9.97 -15.94
N ASN A 121 1.06 9.36 -15.80
CA ASN A 121 1.34 8.03 -16.34
C ASN A 121 0.46 7.00 -15.62
N GLY A 122 -0.04 6.01 -16.38
CA GLY A 122 -0.86 4.93 -15.83
C GLY A 122 -0.06 3.93 -14.97
N LYS A 123 -0.79 3.05 -14.28
CA LYS A 123 -0.26 2.07 -13.32
C LYS A 123 0.95 1.26 -13.84
N GLU A 124 0.87 0.70 -15.05
CA GLU A 124 1.97 -0.08 -15.66
C GLU A 124 3.29 0.70 -15.78
N ALA A 125 3.22 2.02 -15.95
CA ALA A 125 4.40 2.86 -16.03
C ALA A 125 4.94 3.21 -14.65
N LEU A 126 4.05 3.41 -13.67
CA LEU A 126 4.42 3.63 -12.27
C LEU A 126 5.11 2.40 -11.66
N GLU A 127 4.68 1.20 -12.02
CA GLU A 127 5.32 -0.06 -11.58
C GLU A 127 6.81 -0.15 -11.97
N LYS A 128 7.27 0.63 -12.96
CA LYS A 128 8.68 0.67 -13.37
C LYS A 128 9.53 1.63 -12.55
N ILE A 129 8.94 2.32 -11.58
CA ILE A 129 9.65 3.25 -10.71
C ILE A 129 10.03 2.53 -9.42
N SER A 130 11.31 2.57 -9.06
CA SER A 130 11.83 1.97 -7.83
C SER A 130 12.66 2.97 -7.04
N ILE A 131 12.19 3.33 -5.84
CA ILE A 131 12.88 4.29 -4.96
C ILE A 131 13.29 3.60 -3.66
N THR A 132 14.57 3.71 -3.30
CA THR A 132 15.09 3.26 -2.01
C THR A 132 15.90 4.39 -1.37
N LEU A 133 15.50 4.77 -0.16
CA LEU A 133 16.11 5.86 0.61
C LEU A 133 16.80 5.27 1.86
N GLY A 134 18.12 5.38 1.90
CA GLY A 134 18.97 4.85 2.96
C GLY A 134 18.98 5.77 4.18
N LYS A 135 18.82 5.17 5.36
CA LYS A 135 18.79 5.87 6.65
C LYS A 135 20.11 6.51 7.05
N SER A 136 21.21 6.16 6.36
CA SER A 136 22.52 6.77 6.59
C SER A 136 22.69 8.14 5.90
N ALA A 137 21.81 8.48 4.96
CA ALA A 137 21.79 9.78 4.32
C ALA A 137 21.16 10.84 5.24
N VAL A 138 21.59 12.09 5.08
CA VAL A 138 20.99 13.26 5.73
C VAL A 138 20.05 13.92 4.74
N TYR A 139 18.76 13.99 5.11
CA TYR A 139 17.73 14.66 4.33
C TYR A 139 17.37 15.98 5.00
N ASP A 140 17.92 17.08 4.48
CA ASP A 140 17.66 18.44 4.94
C ASP A 140 16.63 19.11 4.02
N GLY A 141 15.37 18.74 4.25
CA GLY A 141 14.23 19.08 3.41
C GLY A 141 13.17 17.99 3.47
N GLU A 142 11.97 18.28 2.94
CA GLU A 142 10.90 17.28 2.94
C GLU A 142 11.20 16.13 1.96
N ILE A 143 10.83 14.91 2.35
CA ILE A 143 10.83 13.73 1.46
C ILE A 143 9.41 13.55 0.97
N ILE A 144 9.22 13.55 -0.36
CA ILE A 144 7.95 13.24 -1.00
C ILE A 144 8.15 12.12 -2.01
N VAL A 145 7.37 11.07 -1.86
CA VAL A 145 7.23 9.99 -2.85
C VAL A 145 5.75 9.81 -3.13
N ASP A 146 5.17 10.80 -3.79
CA ASP A 146 3.72 11.00 -3.92
C ASP A 146 3.01 9.81 -4.61
N SER A 147 3.69 9.18 -5.57
CA SER A 147 3.11 8.05 -6.30
C SER A 147 3.12 6.75 -5.49
N ALA A 148 3.95 6.63 -4.45
CA ALA A 148 4.04 5.41 -3.68
C ALA A 148 2.74 5.09 -2.94
N GLU A 149 2.31 3.84 -3.02
CA GLU A 149 1.16 3.31 -2.28
C GLU A 149 1.57 2.72 -0.93
N ALA A 150 2.79 2.17 -0.87
CA ALA A 150 3.26 1.50 0.33
C ALA A 150 4.79 1.54 0.46
N THR A 151 5.26 1.26 1.67
CA THR A 151 6.68 1.10 1.99
C THR A 151 6.97 -0.21 2.66
N ILE A 152 8.20 -0.69 2.49
CA ILE A 152 8.84 -1.65 3.37
C ILE A 152 10.08 -0.99 3.95
N GLU A 153 10.23 -1.06 5.26
CA GLU A 153 11.37 -0.52 5.97
C GLU A 153 12.19 -1.63 6.61
N ASP A 154 13.51 -1.47 6.57
CA ASP A 154 14.45 -2.26 7.35
C ASP A 154 15.42 -1.33 8.11
N ASP A 155 16.40 -1.91 8.79
CA ASP A 155 17.35 -1.14 9.61
C ASP A 155 18.23 -0.19 8.77
N GLN A 156 18.34 -0.40 7.46
CA GLN A 156 19.24 0.34 6.58
C GLN A 156 18.50 1.35 5.69
N SER A 157 17.26 1.07 5.32
CA SER A 157 16.55 1.85 4.30
C SER A 157 15.04 1.76 4.41
N THR A 158 14.39 2.73 3.77
CA THR A 158 12.96 2.70 3.44
C THR A 158 12.84 2.54 1.92
N ARG A 159 12.17 1.47 1.48
CA ARG A 159 11.85 1.24 0.07
C ARG A 159 10.40 1.59 -0.20
N TYR A 160 10.18 2.37 -1.26
CA TYR A 160 8.87 2.84 -1.68
C TYR A 160 8.40 2.05 -2.90
N TYR A 161 7.14 1.64 -2.86
CA TYR A 161 6.50 0.85 -3.90
C TYR A 161 5.35 1.64 -4.51
N MET A 162 5.34 1.71 -5.85
CA MET A 162 4.30 2.46 -6.56
C MET A 162 2.97 1.74 -6.62
N THR A 163 2.96 0.44 -6.36
CA THR A 163 1.73 -0.32 -6.16
C THR A 163 1.80 -1.20 -4.93
N LEU A 164 0.65 -1.41 -4.29
CA LEU A 164 0.53 -2.30 -3.14
C LEU A 164 0.91 -3.75 -3.48
N GLN A 165 0.58 -4.23 -4.68
CA GLN A 165 0.96 -5.59 -5.10
C GLN A 165 2.49 -5.75 -5.14
N GLN A 166 3.24 -4.77 -5.65
CA GLN A 166 4.70 -4.84 -5.65
C GLN A 166 5.28 -4.89 -4.22
N ALA A 167 4.68 -4.16 -3.28
CA ALA A 167 5.09 -4.22 -1.89
C ALA A 167 4.80 -5.60 -1.28
N VAL A 168 3.61 -6.15 -1.51
CA VAL A 168 3.25 -7.50 -1.06
C VAL A 168 4.21 -8.54 -1.63
N ASP A 169 4.43 -8.56 -2.94
CA ASP A 169 5.31 -9.53 -3.61
C ASP A 169 6.73 -9.50 -3.01
N ALA A 170 7.24 -8.31 -2.67
CA ALA A 170 8.56 -8.17 -2.06
C ALA A 170 8.59 -8.58 -0.56
N ALA A 171 7.50 -8.36 0.16
CA ALA A 171 7.37 -8.69 1.58
C ALA A 171 7.19 -10.19 1.81
N GLU A 172 6.43 -10.87 0.95
CA GLU A 172 6.10 -12.30 1.04
C GLU A 172 7.32 -13.21 1.13
N ALA A 173 8.38 -12.85 0.40
CA ALA A 173 9.62 -13.61 0.39
C ALA A 173 10.41 -13.52 1.72
N ASN A 174 10.07 -12.55 2.59
CA ASN A 174 10.92 -12.14 3.71
C ASN A 174 10.18 -11.95 5.03
N GLY A 175 8.86 -12.16 5.10
CA GLY A 175 8.09 -11.96 6.33
C GLY A 175 8.05 -10.51 6.80
N LYS A 176 8.05 -9.54 5.87
CA LYS A 176 8.18 -8.11 6.19
C LYS A 176 6.84 -7.43 6.44
N THR A 177 6.89 -6.22 6.99
CA THR A 177 5.72 -5.35 7.13
C THR A 177 5.62 -4.42 5.92
N VAL A 178 4.46 -4.46 5.26
CA VAL A 178 4.02 -3.50 4.24
C VAL A 178 3.21 -2.44 4.96
N VAL A 179 3.64 -1.17 4.89
CA VAL A 179 2.93 -0.04 5.50
C VAL A 179 2.30 0.80 4.38
N LEU A 180 0.99 1.05 4.45
CA LEU A 180 0.32 1.93 3.50
C LEU A 180 0.69 3.41 3.73
N LEU A 181 0.81 4.15 2.63
CA LEU A 181 1.06 5.59 2.63
C LEU A 181 -0.16 6.42 2.24
N LYS A 182 -1.18 5.78 1.65
CA LYS A 182 -2.43 6.38 1.19
C LYS A 182 -3.49 5.31 1.02
N ASP A 183 -4.73 5.75 0.81
CA ASP A 183 -5.79 4.86 0.37
C ASP A 183 -5.44 4.26 -1.00
N VAL A 184 -5.71 2.97 -1.17
CA VAL A 184 -5.36 2.20 -2.36
C VAL A 184 -6.61 1.60 -2.95
N GLU A 185 -6.69 1.62 -4.27
CA GLU A 185 -7.76 0.96 -5.01
C GLU A 185 -7.23 -0.30 -5.70
N VAL A 186 -7.96 -1.40 -5.53
CA VAL A 186 -7.63 -2.72 -6.09
C VAL A 186 -8.77 -3.28 -6.92
N GLY A 187 -8.44 -4.26 -7.77
CA GLY A 187 -9.39 -4.81 -8.73
C GLY A 187 -9.62 -3.89 -9.93
N GLU A 188 -10.51 -4.33 -10.81
CA GLU A 188 -10.88 -3.63 -12.04
C GLU A 188 -12.39 -3.43 -12.09
N ALA A 189 -12.83 -2.22 -12.45
CA ALA A 189 -14.25 -1.87 -12.48
C ALA A 189 -15.06 -2.83 -13.36
N GLY A 190 -16.14 -3.39 -12.80
CA GLY A 190 -17.00 -4.36 -13.49
C GLY A 190 -16.38 -5.76 -13.66
N SER A 191 -15.18 -6.00 -13.14
CA SER A 191 -14.50 -7.29 -13.20
C SER A 191 -14.65 -8.07 -11.89
N ALA A 192 -14.91 -9.36 -12.02
CA ALA A 192 -14.85 -10.30 -10.90
C ALA A 192 -13.42 -10.79 -10.60
N ALA A 193 -12.41 -10.26 -11.31
CA ALA A 193 -11.02 -10.53 -11.00
C ALA A 193 -10.70 -10.13 -9.56
N THR A 194 -9.83 -10.91 -8.93
CA THR A 194 -9.37 -10.66 -7.56
C THR A 194 -8.60 -9.34 -7.49
N GLY A 195 -8.78 -8.58 -6.41
CA GLY A 195 -8.01 -7.38 -6.12
C GLY A 195 -6.56 -7.69 -5.77
N LEU A 196 -6.16 -7.44 -4.52
CA LEU A 196 -4.84 -7.76 -4.01
C LEU A 196 -4.74 -9.27 -3.73
N VAL A 197 -3.70 -9.94 -4.24
CA VAL A 197 -3.45 -11.35 -3.95
C VAL A 197 -2.30 -11.48 -2.98
N VAL A 198 -2.50 -12.29 -1.95
CA VAL A 198 -1.50 -12.61 -0.93
C VAL A 198 -1.38 -14.13 -0.79
N SER A 199 -0.17 -14.67 -0.92
CA SER A 199 0.14 -16.09 -0.82
C SER A 199 1.31 -16.45 0.09
N GLY A 200 2.05 -15.44 0.56
CA GLY A 200 3.23 -15.63 1.42
C GLY A 200 3.01 -15.25 2.88
N THR A 201 4.13 -15.04 3.58
CA THR A 201 4.13 -14.56 4.97
C THR A 201 4.44 -13.07 5.00
N LEU A 202 3.56 -12.24 5.57
CA LEU A 202 3.82 -10.82 5.79
C LEU A 202 2.88 -10.20 6.82
N THR A 203 3.16 -8.95 7.20
CA THR A 203 2.20 -8.07 7.87
C THR A 203 1.77 -6.96 6.91
N VAL A 204 0.48 -6.67 6.84
CA VAL A 204 -0.07 -5.47 6.21
C VAL A 204 -0.51 -4.52 7.31
N ASP A 205 0.15 -3.37 7.38
CA ASP A 205 -0.22 -2.26 8.24
C ASP A 205 -0.96 -1.21 7.43
N PHE A 206 -2.25 -1.07 7.73
CA PHE A 206 -3.12 -0.10 7.09
C PHE A 206 -2.74 1.34 7.42
N ASN A 207 -2.12 1.60 8.57
CA ASN A 207 -1.65 2.92 8.99
C ASN A 207 -2.69 4.04 8.75
N GLY A 208 -3.96 3.76 9.08
CA GLY A 208 -5.07 4.71 8.92
C GLY A 208 -5.68 4.79 7.53
N HIS A 209 -5.17 4.03 6.56
CA HIS A 209 -5.58 4.01 5.15
C HIS A 209 -6.42 2.80 4.77
N THR A 210 -7.23 2.95 3.72
CA THR A 210 -8.17 1.93 3.26
C THR A 210 -7.75 1.30 1.93
N VAL A 211 -7.81 -0.03 1.86
CA VAL A 211 -7.78 -0.77 0.58
C VAL A 211 -9.20 -0.97 0.08
N SER A 212 -9.55 -0.33 -1.03
CA SER A 212 -10.90 -0.34 -1.61
C SER A 212 -10.97 -1.16 -2.89
N ASN A 213 -11.89 -2.12 -2.94
CA ASN A 213 -12.16 -2.86 -4.16
C ASN A 213 -13.01 -2.05 -5.13
N LYS A 214 -12.55 -1.96 -6.39
CA LYS A 214 -13.31 -1.41 -7.51
C LYS A 214 -14.03 -2.46 -8.34
N GLY A 215 -13.64 -3.73 -8.18
CA GLY A 215 -14.27 -4.85 -8.88
C GLY A 215 -15.55 -5.32 -8.21
N THR A 216 -16.06 -6.44 -8.71
CA THR A 216 -17.28 -7.12 -8.23
C THR A 216 -16.97 -8.40 -7.43
N GLY A 217 -15.68 -8.71 -7.25
CA GLY A 217 -15.18 -9.83 -6.46
C GLY A 217 -14.59 -9.40 -5.11
N PHE A 218 -13.38 -9.84 -4.78
CA PHE A 218 -12.79 -9.63 -3.45
C PHE A 218 -11.71 -8.55 -3.44
N ALA A 219 -11.67 -7.70 -2.41
CA ALA A 219 -10.63 -6.68 -2.26
C ALA A 219 -9.26 -7.32 -2.00
N ILE A 220 -9.17 -8.15 -0.96
CA ILE A 220 -7.95 -8.90 -0.63
C ILE A 220 -8.26 -10.40 -0.65
N PHE A 221 -7.41 -11.16 -1.34
CA PHE A 221 -7.49 -12.60 -1.45
C PHE A 221 -6.23 -13.26 -0.89
N VAL A 222 -6.35 -13.84 0.30
CA VAL A 222 -5.28 -14.61 0.96
C VAL A 222 -5.45 -16.09 0.63
N LYS A 223 -4.42 -16.73 0.06
CA LYS A 223 -4.52 -18.13 -0.37
C LYS A 223 -3.24 -18.93 -0.19
N GLY A 224 -3.39 -20.22 0.09
CA GLY A 224 -2.32 -21.21 0.10
C GLY A 224 -1.85 -21.54 1.51
N SER A 225 -1.40 -22.78 1.72
CA SER A 225 -1.07 -23.32 3.04
C SER A 225 0.14 -22.65 3.70
N GLU A 226 0.96 -21.98 2.90
CA GLU A 226 2.12 -21.22 3.37
C GLU A 226 1.77 -19.76 3.69
N ALA A 227 0.56 -19.30 3.35
CA ALA A 227 0.13 -17.94 3.59
C ALA A 227 -0.11 -17.71 5.09
N LYS A 228 0.64 -16.78 5.66
CA LYS A 228 0.55 -16.36 7.07
C LYS A 228 0.52 -14.84 7.11
N VAL A 229 -0.67 -14.28 7.18
CA VAL A 229 -0.88 -12.85 6.99
C VAL A 229 -1.39 -12.23 8.27
N ILE A 230 -0.72 -11.18 8.72
CA ILE A 230 -1.16 -10.36 9.83
C ILE A 230 -1.69 -9.04 9.28
N PHE A 231 -2.92 -8.68 9.63
CA PHE A 231 -3.49 -7.37 9.35
C PHE A 231 -3.53 -6.54 10.63
N VAL A 232 -2.96 -5.34 10.55
CA VAL A 232 -2.96 -4.36 11.63
C VAL A 232 -3.33 -2.99 11.06
N ASP A 233 -3.83 -2.11 11.92
CA ASP A 233 -3.81 -0.68 11.67
C ASP A 233 -3.01 -0.07 12.81
N SER A 234 -1.84 0.51 12.54
CA SER A 234 -1.01 1.14 13.57
C SER A 234 -1.43 2.58 13.86
N SER A 235 -2.36 3.16 13.09
CA SER A 235 -2.79 4.53 13.31
C SER A 235 -3.52 4.70 14.65
N GLU A 236 -3.33 5.86 15.26
CA GLU A 236 -3.96 6.19 16.55
C GLU A 236 -5.49 6.10 16.50
N LYS A 237 -6.08 6.45 15.35
CA LYS A 237 -7.53 6.47 15.16
C LYS A 237 -8.12 5.14 14.71
N GLN A 238 -7.28 4.17 14.32
CA GLN A 238 -7.74 2.87 13.80
C GLN A 238 -8.73 3.02 12.63
N THR A 239 -8.48 3.97 11.71
CA THR A 239 -9.39 4.28 10.60
C THR A 239 -9.16 3.46 9.34
N GLY A 240 -7.97 2.89 9.19
CA GLY A 240 -7.58 2.10 8.04
C GLY A 240 -8.23 0.72 8.02
N GLY A 241 -8.10 0.00 6.91
CA GLY A 241 -8.70 -1.32 6.76
C GLY A 241 -9.04 -1.65 5.31
N ILE A 242 -10.15 -2.37 5.12
CA ILE A 242 -10.56 -2.89 3.82
C ILE A 242 -12.03 -2.53 3.54
N HIS A 243 -12.27 -1.95 2.37
CA HIS A 243 -13.59 -1.78 1.80
C HIS A 243 -13.80 -2.76 0.63
N GLY A 244 -14.66 -3.75 0.81
CA GLY A 244 -14.92 -4.85 -0.12
C GLY A 244 -15.54 -4.45 -1.45
N GLY A 245 -16.01 -3.21 -1.58
CA GLY A 245 -16.74 -2.72 -2.75
C GLY A 245 -18.25 -2.95 -2.62
N SER A 246 -18.97 -2.68 -3.71
CA SER A 246 -20.44 -2.78 -3.81
C SER A 246 -20.85 -3.05 -5.26
N GLY A 247 -22.07 -3.52 -5.47
CA GLY A 247 -22.67 -3.75 -6.79
C GLY A 247 -22.36 -5.12 -7.41
N GLY A 248 -21.66 -5.99 -6.70
CA GLY A 248 -21.43 -7.39 -7.06
C GLY A 248 -21.37 -8.30 -5.83
N ASN A 249 -20.84 -9.50 -6.01
CA ASN A 249 -20.62 -10.48 -4.93
C ASN A 249 -19.35 -10.14 -4.15
N ASN A 250 -19.31 -8.90 -3.66
CA ASN A 250 -18.13 -8.27 -3.13
C ASN A 250 -17.71 -8.89 -1.80
N GLN A 251 -16.41 -8.90 -1.49
CA GLN A 251 -15.92 -9.26 -0.15
C GLN A 251 -14.74 -8.37 0.22
N ALA A 252 -14.63 -7.99 1.48
CA ALA A 252 -13.46 -7.27 1.96
C ALA A 252 -12.25 -8.22 1.99
N LEU A 253 -12.40 -9.37 2.65
CA LEU A 253 -11.33 -10.34 2.79
C LEU A 253 -11.81 -11.76 2.46
N ARG A 254 -11.14 -12.40 1.52
CA ARG A 254 -11.34 -13.80 1.16
C ARG A 254 -10.13 -14.62 1.58
N VAL A 255 -10.35 -15.72 2.30
CA VAL A 255 -9.30 -16.61 2.81
C VAL A 255 -9.52 -18.05 2.33
N GLN A 256 -8.49 -18.66 1.74
CA GLN A 256 -8.56 -20.00 1.13
C GLN A 256 -7.26 -20.83 1.24
N ASP A 257 -7.40 -22.10 0.94
CA ASP A 257 -6.38 -23.07 0.54
C ASP A 257 -5.32 -23.33 1.63
N GLY A 258 -5.75 -23.39 2.89
CA GLY A 258 -4.89 -23.62 4.04
C GLY A 258 -4.33 -22.36 4.68
N ALA A 259 -4.72 -21.18 4.21
CA ALA A 259 -4.19 -19.91 4.71
C ALA A 259 -4.48 -19.69 6.20
N ASN A 260 -3.56 -18.98 6.87
CA ASN A 260 -3.70 -18.53 8.24
C ASN A 260 -3.64 -17.00 8.29
N VAL A 261 -4.68 -16.39 8.85
CA VAL A 261 -4.80 -14.93 8.96
C VAL A 261 -5.00 -14.52 10.41
N GLU A 262 -4.29 -13.49 10.84
CA GLU A 262 -4.51 -12.81 12.11
C GLU A 262 -4.91 -11.36 11.88
N ILE A 263 -5.98 -10.90 12.55
CA ILE A 263 -6.48 -9.53 12.45
C ILE A 263 -6.41 -8.88 13.83
N TYR A 264 -5.61 -7.82 13.96
CA TYR A 264 -5.44 -7.09 15.22
C TYR A 264 -6.21 -5.76 15.26
N GLY A 265 -6.57 -5.19 14.10
CA GLY A 265 -7.20 -3.88 14.02
C GLY A 265 -7.69 -3.54 12.62
N GLY A 266 -8.22 -2.33 12.48
CA GLY A 266 -8.77 -1.80 11.23
C GLY A 266 -10.28 -2.00 11.03
N ASN A 267 -10.80 -1.38 9.98
CA ASN A 267 -12.21 -1.36 9.60
C ASN A 267 -12.45 -2.18 8.34
N TYR A 268 -13.29 -3.19 8.43
CA TYR A 268 -13.65 -4.10 7.35
C TYR A 268 -15.12 -3.89 7.01
N ASN A 269 -15.39 -3.39 5.81
CA ASN A 269 -16.75 -3.08 5.37
C ASN A 269 -17.00 -3.67 3.98
N VAL A 270 -18.24 -4.02 3.67
CA VAL A 270 -18.64 -4.42 2.32
C VAL A 270 -20.06 -3.93 2.03
N GLY A 271 -20.28 -3.45 0.81
CA GLY A 271 -21.58 -3.00 0.34
C GLY A 271 -22.46 -4.14 -0.16
N VAL A 272 -23.66 -3.79 -0.58
CA VAL A 272 -24.64 -4.72 -1.18
C VAL A 272 -24.32 -5.07 -2.62
N ASP A 273 -24.88 -6.16 -3.14
CA ASP A 273 -24.85 -6.53 -4.55
C ASP A 273 -25.75 -5.64 -5.43
N ALA A 274 -25.89 -5.98 -6.71
CA ALA A 274 -26.70 -5.20 -7.66
C ALA A 274 -28.22 -5.25 -7.35
N GLU A 275 -28.67 -6.30 -6.70
CA GLU A 275 -30.05 -6.54 -6.26
C GLU A 275 -30.34 -5.94 -4.87
N GLY A 276 -29.31 -5.43 -4.18
CA GLY A 276 -29.42 -4.82 -2.86
C GLY A 276 -29.24 -5.80 -1.71
N PHE A 277 -28.78 -7.03 -1.98
CA PHE A 277 -28.53 -8.02 -0.93
C PHE A 277 -27.13 -7.90 -0.33
N GLY A 278 -27.04 -8.28 0.94
CA GLY A 278 -25.82 -8.25 1.74
C GLY A 278 -24.72 -9.19 1.24
N ASN A 279 -23.49 -8.72 1.37
CA ASN A 279 -22.28 -9.49 1.05
C ASN A 279 -21.54 -9.95 2.30
N SER A 280 -20.59 -10.87 2.10
CA SER A 280 -19.71 -11.34 3.17
C SER A 280 -18.55 -10.37 3.43
N THR A 281 -18.38 -9.87 4.65
CA THR A 281 -17.25 -8.98 4.97
C THR A 281 -15.93 -9.77 4.97
N VAL A 282 -15.83 -10.81 5.81
CA VAL A 282 -14.71 -11.76 5.82
C VAL A 282 -15.25 -13.15 5.55
N ALA A 283 -14.72 -13.79 4.50
CA ALA A 283 -15.17 -15.11 4.08
C ALA A 283 -14.04 -16.13 4.01
N ILE A 284 -14.27 -17.31 4.58
CA ILE A 284 -13.43 -18.49 4.40
C ILE A 284 -14.12 -19.45 3.43
N SER A 285 -13.46 -19.93 2.38
CA SER A 285 -14.14 -20.83 1.42
C SER A 285 -13.50 -22.19 1.15
N THR A 286 -12.38 -22.46 1.79
CA THR A 286 -11.80 -23.80 1.91
C THR A 286 -11.16 -23.91 3.29
N ASP A 287 -10.52 -25.03 3.62
CA ASP A 287 -9.91 -25.26 4.94
C ASP A 287 -8.87 -24.16 5.23
N SER A 288 -9.17 -23.21 6.11
CA SER A 288 -8.32 -22.06 6.46
C SER A 288 -8.72 -21.55 7.85
N VAL A 289 -7.83 -20.79 8.50
CA VAL A 289 -8.09 -20.29 9.85
C VAL A 289 -7.92 -18.78 9.91
N VAL A 290 -8.88 -18.10 10.51
CA VAL A 290 -8.84 -16.65 10.75
C VAL A 290 -8.97 -16.39 12.25
N TYR A 291 -7.94 -15.78 12.82
CA TYR A 291 -7.92 -15.31 14.20
C TYR A 291 -8.22 -13.82 14.24
N ILE A 292 -9.19 -13.41 15.06
CA ILE A 292 -9.60 -12.00 15.19
C ILE A 292 -9.36 -11.55 16.62
N TYR A 293 -8.41 -10.64 16.79
CA TYR A 293 -8.05 -10.03 18.07
C TYR A 293 -8.63 -8.63 18.23
N GLY A 294 -8.99 -7.97 17.14
CA GLY A 294 -9.54 -6.61 17.14
C GLY A 294 -10.10 -6.19 15.79
N GLY A 295 -10.44 -4.91 15.67
CA GLY A 295 -11.04 -4.32 14.46
C GLY A 295 -12.57 -4.18 14.52
N ARG A 296 -13.13 -3.61 13.45
CA ARG A 296 -14.57 -3.43 13.25
C ARG A 296 -15.01 -4.05 11.93
N PHE A 297 -16.09 -4.82 11.96
CA PHE A 297 -16.56 -5.59 10.81
C PHE A 297 -18.04 -5.31 10.54
N ALA A 298 -18.39 -4.98 9.30
CA ALA A 298 -19.76 -4.68 8.91
C ALA A 298 -20.08 -5.08 7.46
N SER A 299 -21.35 -5.39 7.22
CA SER A 299 -21.96 -5.52 5.90
C SER A 299 -23.11 -4.53 5.80
N GLU A 300 -23.26 -3.83 4.67
CA GLU A 300 -24.25 -2.76 4.52
C GLU A 300 -25.70 -3.27 4.38
N GLY A 301 -25.89 -4.54 4.00
CA GLY A 301 -27.22 -5.11 3.80
C GLY A 301 -27.33 -6.55 4.28
N GLU A 302 -28.57 -7.03 4.30
CA GLU A 302 -28.89 -8.42 4.63
C GLU A 302 -29.04 -9.25 3.37
N TYR A 303 -28.75 -10.54 3.47
CA TYR A 303 -29.15 -11.55 2.49
C TYR A 303 -30.00 -12.58 3.24
N GLU A 304 -31.24 -12.78 2.78
CA GLU A 304 -32.22 -13.68 3.43
C GLU A 304 -32.40 -13.41 4.95
N GLY A 305 -32.43 -12.13 5.35
CA GLY A 305 -32.64 -11.72 6.73
C GLY A 305 -31.41 -11.82 7.64
N LYS A 306 -30.21 -12.03 7.08
CA LYS A 306 -28.95 -12.17 7.83
C LYS A 306 -27.87 -11.22 7.31
N TYR A 307 -27.08 -10.70 8.24
CA TYR A 307 -25.84 -9.97 7.94
C TYR A 307 -24.65 -10.94 7.95
N PHE A 308 -24.03 -11.13 6.78
CA PHE A 308 -22.87 -12.00 6.64
C PHE A 308 -21.58 -11.23 6.96
N VAL A 309 -21.31 -10.96 8.24
CA VAL A 309 -20.05 -10.27 8.60
C VAL A 309 -18.88 -11.26 8.55
N LEU A 310 -18.99 -12.36 9.28
CA LEU A 310 -18.13 -13.53 9.21
C LEU A 310 -18.91 -14.66 8.56
N ASN A 311 -18.33 -15.28 7.52
CA ASN A 311 -18.98 -16.33 6.77
C ASN A 311 -18.01 -17.47 6.43
N ILE A 312 -18.31 -18.69 6.83
CA ILE A 312 -17.66 -19.88 6.27
C ILE A 312 -18.52 -20.28 5.08
N GLN A 313 -18.00 -20.33 3.85
CA GLN A 313 -18.82 -20.62 2.69
C GLN A 313 -19.00 -22.13 2.48
N GLN A 314 -19.98 -22.75 3.15
CA GLN A 314 -20.23 -24.21 3.06
C GLN A 314 -20.70 -24.62 1.67
N THR A 315 -21.30 -23.70 0.90
CA THR A 315 -21.69 -23.95 -0.50
C THR A 315 -20.50 -24.34 -1.38
N THR A 316 -19.27 -23.99 -0.98
CA THR A 316 -18.02 -24.41 -1.62
C THR A 316 -17.36 -25.61 -0.95
N GLY A 317 -17.97 -26.19 0.09
CA GLY A 317 -17.42 -27.30 0.89
C GLY A 317 -16.42 -26.90 1.96
N ALA A 318 -16.37 -25.61 2.34
CA ALA A 318 -15.43 -25.08 3.31
C ALA A 318 -15.58 -25.73 4.70
N LYS A 319 -14.46 -26.03 5.36
CA LYS A 319 -14.40 -26.45 6.78
C LYS A 319 -13.42 -25.60 7.60
N GLY A 320 -13.22 -24.36 7.16
CA GLY A 320 -12.37 -23.41 7.86
C GLY A 320 -12.93 -23.00 9.22
N GLU A 321 -12.17 -22.19 9.94
CA GLU A 321 -12.46 -21.82 11.31
C GLU A 321 -12.21 -20.32 11.54
N PHE A 322 -13.19 -19.65 12.16
CA PHE A 322 -12.97 -18.37 12.81
C PHE A 322 -12.73 -18.59 14.31
N LYS A 323 -11.74 -17.88 14.85
CA LYS A 323 -11.48 -17.80 16.29
C LYS A 323 -11.44 -16.34 16.72
N VAL A 324 -12.51 -15.89 17.35
CA VAL A 324 -12.71 -14.49 17.73
C VAL A 324 -12.38 -14.29 19.20
N PHE A 325 -11.36 -13.47 19.46
CA PHE A 325 -10.90 -13.05 20.78
C PHE A 325 -11.24 -11.58 21.07
N GLY A 326 -11.55 -10.80 20.04
CA GLY A 326 -11.88 -9.37 20.19
C GLY A 326 -12.50 -8.78 18.92
N GLY A 327 -12.76 -7.48 18.97
CA GLY A 327 -13.33 -6.71 17.86
C GLY A 327 -14.82 -6.38 18.03
N THR A 328 -15.34 -5.63 17.07
CA THR A 328 -16.75 -5.18 17.03
C THR A 328 -17.41 -5.60 15.72
N PHE A 329 -18.59 -6.22 15.83
CA PHE A 329 -19.33 -6.83 14.72
C PHE A 329 -20.70 -6.19 14.62
N VAL A 330 -21.07 -5.72 13.43
CA VAL A 330 -22.30 -4.97 13.20
C VAL A 330 -23.35 -5.87 12.55
N GLY A 331 -24.49 -6.06 13.22
CA GLY A 331 -25.61 -6.84 12.69
C GLY A 331 -25.45 -8.37 12.79
N GLN A 332 -24.26 -8.88 13.10
CA GLN A 332 -24.03 -10.31 13.38
C GLN A 332 -23.40 -10.47 14.76
N ASN A 333 -24.01 -11.32 15.60
CA ASN A 333 -23.40 -11.76 16.84
C ASN A 333 -22.44 -12.92 16.57
N PRO A 334 -21.12 -12.79 16.78
CA PRO A 334 -20.18 -13.89 16.52
C PRO A 334 -20.40 -15.10 17.43
N ALA A 335 -21.12 -14.97 18.55
CA ALA A 335 -21.48 -16.09 19.42
C ALA A 335 -22.60 -16.98 18.84
N ASP A 336 -23.35 -16.51 17.84
CA ASP A 336 -24.34 -17.32 17.14
C ASP A 336 -23.67 -18.24 16.09
N GLY A 337 -22.38 -18.00 15.82
CA GLY A 337 -21.56 -18.78 14.92
C GLY A 337 -21.94 -18.62 13.46
N ASP A 338 -21.73 -19.71 12.73
CA ASP A 338 -22.01 -19.75 11.31
C ASP A 338 -23.51 -19.83 11.03
N ASP A 339 -23.96 -19.21 9.95
CA ASP A 339 -25.37 -19.03 9.71
C ASP A 339 -26.11 -20.32 9.31
N ALA A 340 -25.37 -21.31 8.78
CA ALA A 340 -25.89 -22.62 8.38
C ALA A 340 -25.54 -23.71 9.40
N LEU A 341 -24.35 -23.66 10.00
CA LEU A 341 -23.87 -24.68 10.94
C LEU A 341 -24.18 -24.34 12.42
N GLY A 342 -24.47 -23.08 12.72
CA GLY A 342 -24.56 -22.56 14.08
C GLY A 342 -23.22 -22.62 14.82
N GLY A 343 -23.28 -22.82 16.13
CA GLY A 343 -22.10 -22.92 16.99
C GLY A 343 -21.71 -21.55 17.54
N SER A 344 -20.41 -21.28 17.61
CA SER A 344 -19.86 -20.00 18.06
C SER A 344 -18.53 -19.78 17.35
N PHE A 345 -18.29 -18.56 16.86
CA PHE A 345 -16.97 -18.12 16.42
C PHE A 345 -16.14 -17.54 17.57
N VAL A 346 -16.77 -17.24 18.71
CA VAL A 346 -16.08 -16.74 19.91
C VAL A 346 -15.25 -17.86 20.51
N ALA A 347 -13.98 -17.55 20.76
CA ALA A 347 -13.02 -18.51 21.31
C ALA A 347 -13.31 -18.84 22.78
N ASP A 348 -12.86 -20.02 23.23
CA ASP A 348 -12.99 -20.44 24.62
C ASP A 348 -12.39 -19.42 25.60
N GLY A 349 -13.15 -19.08 26.64
CA GLY A 349 -12.76 -18.06 27.63
C GLY A 349 -13.05 -16.62 27.21
N TYR A 350 -13.75 -16.41 26.10
CA TYR A 350 -14.23 -15.12 25.62
C TYR A 350 -15.76 -15.12 25.51
N GLU A 351 -16.33 -13.92 25.51
CA GLU A 351 -17.78 -13.70 25.38
C GLU A 351 -18.06 -12.59 24.38
N ALA A 352 -19.21 -12.68 23.69
CA ALA A 352 -19.77 -11.59 22.91
C ALA A 352 -20.92 -10.95 23.70
N PHE A 353 -20.93 -9.61 23.77
CA PHE A 353 -22.02 -8.86 24.38
C PHE A 353 -22.49 -7.76 23.44
N VAL A 354 -23.75 -7.35 23.60
CA VAL A 354 -24.32 -6.21 22.86
C VAL A 354 -23.70 -4.92 23.40
N SER A 355 -22.74 -4.35 22.67
CA SER A 355 -22.10 -3.09 23.03
C SER A 355 -22.90 -1.88 22.58
N LYS A 356 -23.73 -2.04 21.53
CA LYS A 356 -24.71 -1.05 21.10
C LYS A 356 -26.01 -1.75 20.71
N ALA A 357 -27.12 -1.36 21.31
CA ALA A 357 -28.44 -1.89 20.95
C ALA A 357 -28.87 -1.41 19.57
N ALA A 358 -29.62 -2.26 18.86
CA ALA A 358 -30.28 -1.85 17.63
C ALA A 358 -31.31 -0.74 17.91
N THR A 359 -31.48 0.14 16.93
CA THR A 359 -32.53 1.16 16.89
C THR A 359 -33.25 1.08 15.55
N ASP A 360 -34.30 1.87 15.36
CA ASP A 360 -34.99 1.97 14.07
C ASP A 360 -34.05 2.39 12.93
N ASP A 361 -32.96 3.09 13.24
CA ASP A 361 -32.02 3.66 12.27
C ASP A 361 -30.62 3.00 12.30
N SER A 362 -30.37 2.02 13.17
CA SER A 362 -29.05 1.42 13.29
C SER A 362 -29.07 -0.03 13.79
N LEU A 363 -28.20 -0.86 13.21
CA LEU A 363 -27.99 -2.23 13.66
C LEU A 363 -27.36 -2.29 15.06
N ALA A 364 -27.55 -3.44 15.71
CA ALA A 364 -26.82 -3.76 16.93
C ALA A 364 -25.32 -3.93 16.64
N GLU A 365 -24.48 -3.55 17.59
CA GLU A 365 -23.06 -3.86 17.59
C GLU A 365 -22.76 -4.84 18.73
N TYR A 366 -21.96 -5.85 18.40
CA TYR A 366 -21.51 -6.88 19.32
C TYR A 366 -20.01 -6.76 19.49
N THR A 367 -19.54 -6.69 20.74
CA THR A 367 -18.11 -6.65 21.05
C THR A 367 -17.69 -7.93 21.75
N VAL A 368 -16.53 -8.46 21.35
CA VAL A 368 -15.94 -9.64 21.99
C VAL A 368 -14.85 -9.21 22.96
N GLN A 369 -14.84 -9.83 24.14
CA GLN A 369 -13.81 -9.61 25.16
C GLN A 369 -13.56 -10.90 25.96
N LYS A 370 -12.48 -10.91 26.74
CA LYS A 370 -12.21 -12.00 27.68
C LYS A 370 -13.32 -12.08 28.74
N ALA A 371 -13.88 -13.27 28.94
CA ALA A 371 -14.93 -13.49 29.94
C ALA A 371 -14.37 -13.26 31.36
N GLN A 372 -15.21 -12.70 32.25
CA GLN A 372 -14.85 -12.39 33.63
C GLN A 372 -14.99 -13.57 34.59
#